data_AF-A0A0N8KJ44-F1
#
_entry.id   AF-A0A0N8KJ44-F1
#
_cell.length_a   1.000
_cell.length_b   1.000
_cell.length_c   1.000
_cell.angle_alpha   90.00
_cell.angle_beta   90.00
_cell.angle_gamma   90.00
#
_symmetry.space_group_name_H-M   'P 1'
#
loop_
_entity.id
_entity.type
_entity.pdbx_description
1 polymer ?
#
loop_
_entity_poly.entity_id
_entity_poly.type
_entity_poly.pdbx_seq_one_letter_code
_entity_poly.pdbx_strand_id
1 'polypeptide(L)'
;MAVVREDLALTQTQIGNTIIASVAITVIVRLVIGVLCDRLGPRKTYSGLLLLGSIPVMGIGLADSFETFLMARLAIGAIGASFVITQYHTSIMFAPNVVGTANATSAGWGNLGGGTTQIVMPLIFAGMLMLGVNEALGWRLAMVVPGVVLFFTGIAYWLFTQDAPDGNFDELRARGELPPASGEHGALQSFIVAAKDIRVWALFVVYGICFGVELTINNIAAIYFFDNFELTLATAGMIAGLFGLMNIFARTLGGMFSDLFAKQGGLKGRVRWLLVALICEGIALVAFSQMHVLSLAIGIMLVFSLFVQMAEGATYGVVPFINKKALGAVAGIVGAGGNVGAVSAAFLFRSESLTYQQGLLYLGLAVLALASCVLLVRFSDAQEAEEAMAYREAVGDDTGAGALSLR
;
A
#
# COMPACT_ATOMS: atom_id res chain seq x y z
N MET A 1 4.31 15.44 16.26
CA MET A 1 5.00 16.43 15.41
C MET A 1 5.15 17.78 16.11
N ALA A 2 4.15 18.32 16.82
CA ALA A 2 4.25 19.59 17.55
C ALA A 2 5.46 19.65 18.52
N VAL A 3 5.56 18.68 19.43
CA VAL A 3 6.68 18.56 20.40
C VAL A 3 8.03 18.47 19.69
N VAL A 4 8.13 17.62 18.65
CA VAL A 4 9.38 17.42 17.89
C VAL A 4 9.81 18.69 17.16
N ARG A 5 8.86 19.44 16.59
CA ARG A 5 9.11 20.71 15.91
C ARG A 5 9.71 21.73 16.87
N GLU A 6 9.16 21.82 18.08
CA GLU A 6 9.61 22.77 19.10
C GLU A 6 10.99 22.37 19.65
N ASP A 7 11.21 21.09 19.94
CA ASP A 7 12.49 20.54 20.41
C ASP A 7 13.64 20.79 19.41
N LEU A 8 13.39 20.59 18.11
CA LEU A 8 14.39 20.71 17.05
C LEU A 8 14.36 22.07 16.32
N ALA A 9 13.54 23.02 16.80
CA ALA A 9 13.33 24.33 16.16
C ALA A 9 13.06 24.26 14.64
N LEU A 10 12.28 23.27 14.20
CA LEU A 10 12.04 23.03 12.78
C LEU A 10 11.10 24.06 12.18
N THR A 11 11.46 24.59 11.01
CA THR A 11 10.54 25.37 10.18
C THR A 11 9.46 24.49 9.56
N GLN A 12 8.33 25.08 9.18
CA GLN A 12 7.27 24.35 8.46
C GLN A 12 7.77 23.73 7.14
N THR A 13 8.66 24.44 6.44
CA THR A 13 9.31 23.93 5.22
C THR A 13 10.15 22.69 5.51
N GLN A 14 10.93 22.69 6.59
CA GLN A 14 11.74 21.54 7.01
C GLN A 14 10.87 20.33 7.36
N ILE A 15 9.75 20.53 8.06
CA ILE A 15 8.79 19.45 8.34
C ILE A 15 8.26 18.87 7.03
N GLY A 16 7.80 19.72 6.10
CA GLY A 16 7.34 19.30 4.78
C GLY A 16 8.38 18.49 4.02
N ASN A 17 9.65 18.94 4.02
CA ASN A 17 10.76 18.23 3.40
C ASN A 17 10.96 16.83 4.01
N THR A 18 10.85 16.68 5.33
CA THR A 18 10.99 15.37 5.98
C THR A 18 9.87 14.39 5.63
N ILE A 19 8.65 14.90 5.42
CA ILE A 19 7.51 14.11 4.98
C ILE A 19 7.74 13.64 3.55
N ILE A 20 8.07 14.57 2.64
CA ILE A 20 8.34 14.27 1.23
C ILE A 20 9.48 13.26 1.10
N ALA A 21 10.60 13.48 1.81
CA ALA A 21 11.74 12.56 1.78
C ALA A 21 11.36 11.14 2.22
N SER A 22 10.57 11.01 3.30
CA SER A 22 10.10 9.71 3.79
C SER A 22 9.16 8.98 2.83
N VAL A 23 8.40 9.69 1.99
CA VAL A 23 7.52 9.08 0.98
C VAL A 23 8.28 8.77 -0.31
N ALA A 24 9.21 9.63 -0.70
CA ALA A 24 9.99 9.51 -1.94
C ALA A 24 10.96 8.32 -1.89
N ILE A 25 11.67 8.12 -0.78
CA ILE A 25 12.57 6.97 -0.63
C ILE A 25 11.83 5.63 -0.77
N THR A 26 10.60 5.55 -0.28
CA THR A 26 9.75 4.35 -0.38
C THR A 26 9.53 3.95 -1.84
N VAL A 27 9.42 4.90 -2.77
CA VAL A 27 9.31 4.61 -4.22
C VAL A 27 10.51 3.78 -4.67
N ILE A 28 11.72 4.23 -4.34
CA ILE A 28 12.97 3.56 -4.74
C ILE A 28 13.09 2.20 -4.06
N VAL A 29 12.84 2.14 -2.74
CA VAL A 29 13.00 0.92 -1.97
C VAL A 29 11.97 -0.14 -2.37
N ARG A 30 10.75 0.24 -2.78
CA ARG A 30 9.75 -0.69 -3.33
C ARG A 30 10.24 -1.43 -4.58
N LEU A 31 10.94 -0.73 -5.48
CA LEU A 31 11.53 -1.35 -6.67
C LEU A 31 12.62 -2.35 -6.30
N VAL A 32 13.49 -1.99 -5.35
CA VAL A 32 14.59 -2.86 -4.88
C VAL A 32 14.04 -4.08 -4.14
N ILE A 33 13.12 -3.88 -3.21
CA ILE A 33 12.56 -4.93 -2.36
C ILE A 33 11.75 -5.94 -3.17
N GLY A 34 10.98 -5.49 -4.17
CA GLY A 34 10.27 -6.39 -5.07
C GLY A 34 11.22 -7.39 -5.74
N VAL A 35 12.34 -6.90 -6.24
CA VAL A 35 13.39 -7.72 -6.86
C VAL A 35 14.10 -8.62 -5.84
N LEU A 36 14.27 -8.16 -4.60
CA LEU A 36 14.81 -8.99 -3.52
C LEU A 36 13.85 -10.12 -3.12
N CYS A 37 12.53 -9.92 -3.16
CA CYS A 37 11.56 -10.99 -2.94
C CYS A 37 11.70 -12.09 -3.98
N ASP A 38 11.78 -11.73 -5.27
CA ASP A 38 11.97 -12.70 -6.36
C ASP A 38 13.26 -13.53 -6.18
N ARG A 39 14.32 -12.91 -5.65
CA ARG A 39 15.63 -13.56 -5.45
C ARG A 39 15.75 -14.34 -4.15
N LEU A 40 15.48 -13.70 -3.02
CA LEU A 40 15.76 -14.22 -1.68
C LEU A 40 14.56 -14.91 -1.02
N GLY A 41 13.36 -14.73 -1.56
CA GLY A 41 12.11 -15.12 -0.91
C GLY A 41 11.58 -14.03 0.03
N PRO A 42 10.26 -14.02 0.30
CA PRO A 42 9.64 -13.00 1.13
C PRO A 42 10.05 -13.14 2.59
N ARG A 43 10.26 -14.35 3.13
CA ARG A 43 10.59 -14.54 4.55
C ARG A 43 11.85 -13.80 4.94
N LYS A 44 12.92 -14.00 4.16
CA LYS A 44 14.22 -13.36 4.40
C LYS A 44 14.14 -11.85 4.17
N THR A 45 13.47 -11.45 3.09
CA THR A 45 13.35 -10.04 2.72
C THR A 45 12.56 -9.25 3.76
N TYR A 46 11.43 -9.80 4.25
CA TYR A 46 10.61 -9.19 5.29
C TYR A 46 11.37 -9.07 6.60
N SER A 47 11.97 -10.18 7.05
CA SER A 47 12.71 -10.22 8.32
C SER A 47 13.88 -9.23 8.30
N GLY A 48 14.65 -9.19 7.21
CA GLY A 48 15.74 -8.23 7.01
C GLY A 48 15.24 -6.78 7.03
N LEU A 49 14.17 -6.47 6.31
CA LEU A 49 13.60 -5.12 6.26
C LEU A 49 13.13 -4.65 7.65
N LEU A 50 12.44 -5.49 8.42
CA LEU A 50 11.94 -5.11 9.75
C LEU A 50 13.06 -4.99 10.77
N LEU A 51 14.01 -5.93 10.79
CA LEU A 51 15.14 -5.89 11.73
C LEU A 51 16.03 -4.67 11.46
N LEU A 52 16.41 -4.43 10.21
CA LEU A 52 17.20 -3.25 9.85
C LEU A 52 16.40 -1.96 10.01
N GLY A 53 15.09 -1.99 9.70
CA GLY A 53 14.17 -0.87 9.85
C GLY A 53 13.91 -0.47 11.31
N SER A 54 14.02 -1.40 12.26
CA SER A 54 13.88 -1.09 13.68
C SER A 54 14.95 -0.11 14.19
N ILE A 55 16.16 -0.17 13.61
CA ILE A 55 17.30 0.64 14.01
C ILE A 55 17.03 2.13 13.81
N PRO A 56 16.67 2.63 12.60
CA PRO A 56 16.37 4.05 12.42
C PRO A 56 15.08 4.49 13.14
N VAL A 57 14.11 3.59 13.38
CA VAL A 57 12.92 3.91 14.18
C VAL A 57 13.29 4.20 15.64
N MET A 58 14.16 3.40 16.26
CA MET A 58 14.65 3.69 17.61
C MET A 58 15.65 4.86 17.60
N GLY A 59 16.50 4.92 16.57
CA GLY A 59 17.57 5.89 16.42
C GLY A 59 17.10 7.32 16.12
N ILE A 60 15.88 7.54 15.64
CA ILE A 60 15.34 8.90 15.44
C ILE A 60 15.27 9.70 16.73
N GLY A 61 15.16 9.04 17.88
CA GLY A 61 15.24 9.68 19.19
C GLY A 61 16.61 10.27 19.51
N LEU A 62 17.64 10.03 18.69
CA LEU A 62 18.98 10.62 18.80
C LEU A 62 19.15 11.86 17.91
N ALA A 63 18.16 12.21 17.08
CA ALA A 63 18.26 13.36 16.18
C ALA A 63 18.22 14.68 16.96
N ASP A 64 19.19 15.54 16.72
CA ASP A 64 19.40 16.85 17.37
C ASP A 64 19.39 18.02 16.39
N SER A 65 19.31 17.74 15.09
CA SER A 65 19.26 18.74 14.03
C SER A 65 18.24 18.35 12.95
N PHE A 66 17.94 19.30 12.05
CA PHE A 66 17.12 19.03 10.88
C PHE A 66 17.70 17.90 10.01
N GLU A 67 19.01 17.89 9.78
CA GLU A 67 19.69 16.93 8.91
C GLU A 67 19.63 15.52 9.50
N THR A 68 19.93 15.36 10.79
CA THR A 68 19.87 14.05 11.46
C THR A 68 18.44 13.53 11.51
N PHE A 69 17.46 14.41 11.76
CA PHE A 69 16.04 14.06 11.73
C PHE A 69 15.55 13.68 10.31
N LEU A 70 15.98 14.43 9.28
CA LEU A 70 15.67 14.15 7.88
C LEU A 70 16.22 12.78 7.44
N MET A 71 17.46 12.46 7.80
CA MET A 71 18.09 11.18 7.49
C MET A 71 17.37 10.02 8.19
N ALA A 72 17.00 10.18 9.46
CA ALA A 72 16.21 9.19 10.19
C ALA A 72 14.83 8.98 9.53
N ARG A 73 14.14 10.06 9.14
CA ARG A 73 12.85 10.01 8.44
C ARG A 73 12.96 9.31 7.08
N LEU A 74 14.04 9.54 6.34
CA LEU A 74 14.33 8.86 5.09
C LEU A 74 14.54 7.35 5.33
N ALA A 75 15.35 6.98 6.32
CA ALA A 75 15.60 5.57 6.65
C ALA A 75 14.33 4.85 7.14
N ILE A 76 13.49 5.51 7.95
CA ILE A 76 12.18 4.98 8.36
C ILE A 76 11.25 4.81 7.16
N GLY A 77 11.27 5.75 6.21
CA GLY A 77 10.47 5.67 4.97
C GLY A 77 10.70 4.37 4.20
N ALA A 78 11.95 3.89 4.15
CA ALA A 78 12.30 2.63 3.48
C ALA A 78 11.46 1.42 3.96
N ILE A 79 11.05 1.41 5.23
CA ILE A 79 10.22 0.35 5.83
C ILE A 79 8.86 0.24 5.15
N GLY A 80 8.35 1.32 4.54
CA GLY A 80 7.10 1.33 3.77
C GLY A 80 7.13 0.44 2.51
N ALA A 81 8.28 -0.12 2.15
CA ALA A 81 8.40 -1.18 1.16
C ALA A 81 7.93 -2.55 1.66
N SER A 82 7.66 -2.72 2.96
CA SER A 82 7.05 -3.93 3.55
C SER A 82 5.75 -4.32 2.85
N PHE A 83 5.01 -3.33 2.36
CA PHE A 83 3.82 -3.52 1.54
C PHE A 83 4.08 -4.44 0.32
N VAL A 84 5.17 -4.22 -0.41
CA VAL A 84 5.50 -5.02 -1.61
C VAL A 84 5.78 -6.47 -1.20
N ILE A 85 6.47 -6.68 -0.07
CA ILE A 85 6.75 -8.01 0.45
C ILE A 85 5.47 -8.70 0.89
N THR A 86 4.58 -7.98 1.59
CA THR A 86 3.26 -8.51 1.98
C THR A 86 2.50 -8.97 0.74
N GLN A 87 2.37 -8.10 -0.27
CA GLN A 87 1.61 -8.42 -1.48
C GLN A 87 2.23 -9.57 -2.27
N TYR A 88 3.56 -9.64 -2.34
CA TYR A 88 4.26 -10.79 -2.93
C TYR A 88 3.94 -12.08 -2.17
N HIS A 89 4.12 -12.06 -0.85
CA HIS A 89 4.01 -13.24 -0.02
C HIS A 89 2.57 -13.77 0.03
N THR A 90 1.57 -12.90 0.17
CA THR A 90 0.17 -13.32 0.11
C THR A 90 -0.21 -13.86 -1.27
N SER A 91 0.34 -13.30 -2.34
CA SER A 91 0.06 -13.76 -3.70
C SER A 91 0.57 -15.17 -4.00
N ILE A 92 1.67 -15.60 -3.35
CA ILE A 92 2.21 -16.96 -3.53
C ILE A 92 1.66 -17.96 -2.51
N MET A 93 1.08 -17.49 -1.40
CA MET A 93 0.50 -18.33 -0.36
C MET A 93 -0.95 -18.73 -0.61
N PHE A 94 -1.68 -17.93 -1.41
CA PHE A 94 -3.10 -18.13 -1.63
C PHE A 94 -3.41 -18.50 -3.09
N ALA A 95 -4.33 -19.44 -3.26
CA ALA A 95 -4.75 -19.92 -4.55
C ALA A 95 -5.55 -18.87 -5.35
N PRO A 96 -5.64 -19.00 -6.69
CA PRO A 96 -6.27 -18.00 -7.57
C PRO A 96 -7.74 -17.69 -7.29
N ASN A 97 -8.45 -18.56 -6.56
CA ASN A 97 -9.85 -18.38 -6.19
C ASN A 97 -10.06 -17.40 -5.02
N VAL A 98 -9.03 -17.12 -4.22
CA VAL A 98 -9.13 -16.25 -3.01
C VAL A 98 -8.00 -15.23 -2.89
N VAL A 99 -7.01 -15.26 -3.80
CA VAL A 99 -5.83 -14.41 -3.74
C VAL A 99 -6.16 -12.91 -3.72
N GLY A 100 -7.22 -12.48 -4.41
CA GLY A 100 -7.64 -11.08 -4.39
C GLY A 100 -8.11 -10.63 -3.01
N THR A 101 -8.93 -11.45 -2.35
CA THR A 101 -9.37 -11.22 -0.97
C THR A 101 -8.20 -11.21 0.00
N ALA A 102 -7.28 -12.16 -0.11
CA ALA A 102 -6.11 -12.26 0.78
C ALA A 102 -5.17 -11.05 0.65
N ASN A 103 -4.84 -10.67 -0.59
CA ASN A 103 -4.02 -9.50 -0.89
C ASN A 103 -4.67 -8.21 -0.39
N ALA A 104 -5.96 -8.04 -0.65
CA ALA A 104 -6.67 -6.82 -0.27
C ALA A 104 -6.88 -6.71 1.26
N THR A 105 -7.15 -7.82 1.94
CA THR A 105 -7.28 -7.85 3.40
C THR A 105 -5.97 -7.49 4.08
N SER A 106 -4.88 -8.13 3.68
CA SER A 106 -3.55 -7.86 4.26
C SER A 106 -3.11 -6.41 4.00
N ALA A 107 -3.40 -5.87 2.82
CA ALA A 107 -3.15 -4.46 2.49
C ALA A 107 -3.99 -3.50 3.35
N GLY A 108 -5.29 -3.77 3.53
CA GLY A 108 -6.20 -2.93 4.31
C GLY A 108 -5.78 -2.84 5.77
N TRP A 109 -5.40 -3.97 6.37
CA TRP A 109 -4.83 -4.01 7.72
C TRP A 109 -3.46 -3.32 7.81
N GLY A 110 -2.65 -3.36 6.75
CA GLY A 110 -1.43 -2.56 6.65
C GLY A 110 -1.70 -1.05 6.69
N ASN A 111 -2.70 -0.56 5.92
CA ASN A 111 -3.09 0.84 5.89
C ASN A 111 -3.71 1.33 7.21
N LEU A 112 -4.39 0.47 7.95
CA LEU A 112 -4.93 0.77 9.30
C LEU A 112 -3.84 1.29 10.25
N GLY A 113 -2.59 0.86 10.07
CA GLY A 113 -1.46 1.27 10.90
C GLY A 113 -1.29 2.80 10.99
N GLY A 114 -1.65 3.55 9.94
CA GLY A 114 -1.66 5.01 9.97
C GLY A 114 -2.62 5.56 11.03
N GLY A 115 -3.86 5.05 11.07
CA GLY A 115 -4.86 5.41 12.08
C GLY A 115 -4.48 4.93 13.48
N THR A 116 -3.98 3.70 13.61
CA THR A 116 -3.50 3.14 14.88
C THR A 116 -2.37 4.00 15.47
N THR A 117 -1.45 4.49 14.65
CA THR A 117 -0.34 5.35 15.09
C THR A 117 -0.84 6.66 15.70
N GLN A 118 -1.90 7.26 15.13
CA GLN A 118 -2.48 8.51 15.64
C GLN A 118 -3.14 8.33 17.02
N ILE A 119 -3.58 7.12 17.36
CA ILE A 119 -4.20 6.82 18.66
C ILE A 119 -3.13 6.36 19.66
N VAL A 120 -2.29 5.41 19.27
CA VAL A 120 -1.37 4.71 20.17
C VAL A 120 -0.15 5.56 20.53
N MET A 121 0.43 6.31 19.59
CA MET A 121 1.65 7.09 19.87
C MET A 121 1.43 8.20 20.90
N PRO A 122 0.34 8.99 20.86
CA PRO A 122 0.05 9.95 21.94
C PRO A 122 -0.11 9.28 23.31
N LEU A 123 -0.69 8.08 23.38
CA LEU A 123 -0.82 7.33 24.63
C LEU A 123 0.54 6.84 25.15
N ILE A 124 1.41 6.33 24.27
CA ILE A 124 2.78 5.97 24.62
C ILE A 124 3.54 7.20 25.14
N PHE A 125 3.45 8.33 24.42
CA PHE A 125 4.09 9.57 24.83
C PHE A 125 3.57 10.09 26.17
N ALA A 126 2.26 10.10 26.39
CA ALA A 126 1.66 10.46 27.67
C ALA A 126 2.13 9.53 28.80
N GLY A 127 2.23 8.22 28.53
CA GLY A 127 2.81 7.25 29.45
C GLY A 127 4.26 7.59 29.81
N MET A 128 5.09 8.02 28.85
CA MET A 128 6.45 8.49 29.12
C MET A 128 6.43 9.71 30.06
N LEU A 129 5.59 10.71 29.79
CA LEU A 129 5.48 11.89 30.66
C LEU A 129 5.03 11.54 32.09
N MET A 130 4.13 10.56 32.24
CA MET A 130 3.69 10.06 33.54
C MET A 130 4.82 9.38 34.34
N LEU A 131 5.85 8.86 33.67
CA LEU A 131 7.06 8.33 34.31
C LEU A 131 8.03 9.44 34.75
N GLY A 132 7.68 10.71 34.57
CA GLY A 132 8.44 11.86 35.06
C GLY A 132 9.54 12.36 34.11
N VAL A 133 9.60 11.87 32.86
CA VAL A 133 10.48 12.45 31.83
C VAL A 133 9.84 13.69 31.20
N ASN A 134 10.67 14.68 30.86
CA ASN A 134 10.22 15.90 30.18
C ASN A 134 9.81 15.61 28.73
N GLU A 135 9.20 16.59 28.05
CA GLU A 135 8.71 16.42 26.68
C GLU A 135 9.82 16.09 25.67
N ALA A 136 10.98 16.76 25.80
CA ALA A 136 12.14 16.56 24.92
C ALA A 136 12.65 15.11 24.95
N LEU A 137 12.77 14.52 26.14
CA LEU A 137 13.16 13.11 26.29
C LEU A 137 11.99 12.16 26.02
N GLY A 138 10.76 12.58 26.35
CA GLY A 138 9.55 11.77 26.25
C GLY A 138 9.26 11.31 24.82
N TRP A 139 9.37 12.20 23.82
CA TRP A 139 9.09 11.82 22.43
C TRP A 139 10.19 10.90 21.88
N ARG A 140 11.44 11.09 22.31
CA ARG A 140 12.59 10.27 21.93
C ARG A 140 12.44 8.85 22.44
N LEU A 141 12.09 8.69 23.72
CA LEU A 141 11.82 7.38 24.33
C LEU A 141 10.56 6.72 23.77
N ALA A 142 9.52 7.50 23.46
CA ALA A 142 8.31 6.98 22.84
C ALA A 142 8.58 6.29 21.50
N MET A 143 9.55 6.77 20.72
CA MET A 143 9.94 6.16 19.43
C MET A 143 10.70 4.83 19.57
N VAL A 144 11.29 4.55 20.75
CA VAL A 144 11.92 3.25 21.02
C VAL A 144 10.89 2.13 21.01
N VAL A 145 9.68 2.39 21.53
CA VAL A 145 8.60 1.39 21.64
C VAL A 145 8.20 0.77 20.29
N PRO A 146 7.79 1.53 19.26
CA PRO A 146 7.47 0.95 17.95
C PRO A 146 8.69 0.30 17.30
N GLY A 147 9.91 0.78 17.55
CA GLY A 147 11.14 0.15 17.06
C GLY A 147 11.38 -1.23 17.66
N VAL A 148 11.18 -1.39 18.97
CA VAL A 148 11.26 -2.69 19.66
C VAL A 148 10.19 -3.65 19.14
N VAL A 149 8.95 -3.18 18.98
CA VAL A 149 7.86 -3.99 18.39
C VAL A 149 8.24 -4.43 16.98
N LEU A 150 8.79 -3.53 16.16
CA LEU A 150 9.22 -3.83 14.80
C LEU A 150 10.35 -4.88 14.76
N PHE A 151 11.33 -4.76 15.67
CA PHE A 151 12.45 -5.70 15.80
C PHE A 151 11.94 -7.11 16.14
N PHE A 152 11.11 -7.24 17.17
CA PHE A 152 10.55 -8.55 17.55
C PHE A 152 9.58 -9.10 16.50
N THR A 153 8.86 -8.25 15.78
CA THR A 153 8.04 -8.68 14.63
C THR A 153 8.92 -9.27 13.53
N GLY A 154 10.10 -8.68 13.27
CA GLY A 154 11.08 -9.25 12.33
C GLY A 154 11.58 -10.63 12.74
N ILE A 155 11.87 -10.83 14.02
CA ILE A 155 12.24 -12.15 14.58
C ILE A 155 11.06 -13.13 14.46
N ALA A 156 9.86 -12.72 14.87
CA ALA A 156 8.67 -13.55 14.78
C ALA A 156 8.38 -13.96 13.34
N TYR A 157 8.52 -13.05 12.39
CA TYR A 157 8.36 -13.36 10.97
C TYR A 157 9.36 -14.42 10.50
N TRP A 158 10.63 -14.27 10.88
CA TRP A 158 11.65 -15.27 10.58
C TRP A 158 11.31 -16.64 11.17
N LEU A 159 10.80 -16.71 12.41
CA LEU A 159 10.55 -17.98 13.10
C LEU A 159 9.25 -18.67 12.67
N PHE A 160 8.20 -17.91 12.39
CA PHE A 160 6.84 -18.44 12.23
C PHE A 160 6.30 -18.41 10.79
N THR A 161 7.12 -18.01 9.81
CA THR A 161 6.72 -18.03 8.39
C THR A 161 7.64 -18.90 7.55
N GLN A 162 7.18 -19.25 6.34
CA GLN A 162 7.94 -19.93 5.30
C GLN A 162 7.75 -19.16 3.98
N ASP A 163 8.57 -19.38 2.96
CA ASP A 163 8.48 -18.57 1.72
C ASP A 163 7.24 -18.89 0.88
N ALA A 164 6.89 -20.17 0.71
CA ALA A 164 5.76 -20.64 -0.09
C ALA A 164 5.08 -21.84 0.61
N PRO A 165 3.86 -22.26 0.19
CA PRO A 165 3.20 -23.44 0.73
C PRO A 165 4.09 -24.70 0.69
N ASP A 166 4.92 -24.84 -0.35
CA ASP A 166 5.80 -25.99 -0.58
C ASP A 166 7.16 -25.94 0.16
N GLY A 167 7.39 -24.87 0.93
CA GLY A 167 8.59 -24.67 1.73
C GLY A 167 9.36 -23.40 1.40
N ASN A 168 10.61 -23.33 1.88
CA ASN A 168 11.48 -22.16 1.68
C ASN A 168 12.17 -22.20 0.31
N PHE A 169 12.45 -21.03 -0.28
CA PHE A 169 13.01 -20.94 -1.63
C PHE A 169 14.39 -21.60 -1.75
N ASP A 170 15.21 -21.53 -0.70
CA ASP A 170 16.51 -22.20 -0.68
C ASP A 170 16.36 -23.74 -0.75
N GLU A 171 15.38 -24.29 -0.03
CA GLU A 171 15.10 -25.72 -0.02
C GLU A 171 14.56 -26.17 -1.38
N LEU A 172 13.61 -25.41 -1.95
CA LEU A 172 13.05 -25.67 -3.27
C LEU A 172 14.13 -25.65 -4.37
N ARG A 173 15.08 -24.70 -4.30
CA ARG A 173 16.22 -24.64 -5.22
C ARG A 173 17.17 -25.81 -5.03
N ALA A 174 17.44 -26.20 -3.79
CA ALA A 174 18.28 -27.36 -3.49
C ALA A 174 17.66 -28.67 -4.00
N ARG A 175 16.33 -28.79 -3.98
CA ARG A 175 15.58 -29.91 -4.57
C ARG A 175 15.45 -29.85 -6.11
N GLY A 176 15.79 -28.72 -6.73
CA GLY A 176 15.62 -28.49 -8.17
C GLY A 176 14.18 -28.15 -8.60
N GLU A 177 13.29 -27.88 -7.64
CA GLU A 177 11.88 -27.53 -7.85
C GLU A 177 11.69 -26.04 -8.18
N LEU A 178 12.68 -25.19 -7.85
CA LEU A 178 12.70 -23.78 -8.20
C LEU A 178 13.98 -23.43 -8.99
N PRO A 179 13.90 -22.65 -10.09
CA PRO A 179 15.07 -22.24 -10.85
C PRO A 179 16.10 -21.48 -9.99
N PRO A 180 17.40 -21.57 -10.33
CA PRO A 180 18.44 -20.81 -9.65
C PRO A 180 18.18 -19.30 -9.84
N ALA A 181 18.42 -18.51 -8.79
CA ALA A 181 18.21 -17.06 -8.78
C ALA A 181 19.31 -16.28 -9.53
N SER A 182 19.66 -16.74 -10.73
CA SER A 182 20.73 -16.23 -11.58
C SER A 182 20.34 -16.31 -13.05
N GLY A 183 21.00 -15.52 -13.90
CA GLY A 183 20.70 -15.48 -15.34
C GLY A 183 19.29 -14.96 -15.60
N GLU A 184 18.45 -15.77 -16.28
CA GLU A 184 17.09 -15.40 -16.66
C GLU A 184 16.13 -15.18 -15.48
N HIS A 185 16.44 -15.74 -14.31
CA HIS A 185 15.70 -15.55 -13.05
C HIS A 185 16.47 -14.63 -12.08
N GLY A 186 17.42 -13.85 -12.60
CA GLY A 186 18.17 -12.87 -11.85
C GLY A 186 17.37 -11.62 -11.56
N ALA A 187 17.74 -10.94 -10.48
CA ALA A 187 17.15 -9.69 -10.01
C ALA A 187 16.93 -8.63 -11.12
N LEU A 188 17.99 -8.36 -11.90
CA LEU A 188 17.95 -7.40 -13.00
C LEU A 188 16.99 -7.84 -14.12
N GLN A 189 16.94 -9.15 -14.41
CA GLN A 189 16.08 -9.67 -15.45
C GLN A 189 14.61 -9.60 -15.06
N SER A 190 14.24 -9.96 -13.82
CA SER A 190 12.87 -9.80 -13.31
C SER A 190 12.41 -8.36 -13.41
N PHE A 191 13.28 -7.40 -13.06
CA PHE A 191 12.98 -5.98 -13.22
C PHE A 191 12.79 -5.58 -14.68
N ILE A 192 13.68 -5.97 -15.59
CA ILE A 192 13.58 -5.64 -17.02
C ILE A 192 12.30 -6.23 -17.62
N VAL A 193 11.96 -7.48 -17.26
CA VAL A 193 10.75 -8.15 -17.75
C VAL A 193 9.49 -7.40 -17.27
N ALA A 194 9.43 -7.03 -15.99
CA ALA A 194 8.32 -6.25 -15.46
C ALA A 194 8.25 -4.83 -16.10
N ALA A 195 9.38 -4.16 -16.24
CA ALA A 195 9.45 -2.80 -16.79
C ALA A 195 9.11 -2.73 -18.30
N LYS A 196 9.31 -3.82 -19.05
CA LYS A 196 8.91 -3.89 -20.48
C LYS A 196 7.42 -4.17 -20.68
N ASP A 197 6.72 -4.66 -19.66
CA ASP A 197 5.30 -4.98 -19.75
C ASP A 197 4.45 -3.72 -19.54
N ILE A 198 3.76 -3.28 -20.59
CA ILE A 198 2.89 -2.09 -20.55
C ILE A 198 1.78 -2.20 -19.51
N ARG A 199 1.34 -3.42 -19.17
CA ARG A 199 0.27 -3.65 -18.19
C ARG A 199 0.73 -3.27 -16.78
N VAL A 200 2.03 -3.39 -16.50
CA VAL A 200 2.63 -2.97 -15.22
C VAL A 200 2.55 -1.46 -15.07
N TRP A 201 2.85 -0.70 -16.12
CA TRP A 201 2.74 0.76 -16.12
C TRP A 201 1.28 1.25 -16.14
N ALA A 202 0.39 0.53 -16.79
CA ALA A 202 -1.04 0.79 -16.69
C ALA A 202 -1.52 0.65 -15.24
N LEU A 203 -1.13 -0.44 -14.56
CA LEU A 203 -1.44 -0.63 -13.14
C LEU A 203 -0.70 0.33 -12.21
N PHE A 204 0.50 0.79 -12.57
CA PHE A 204 1.20 1.87 -11.86
C PHE A 204 0.35 3.14 -11.85
N VAL A 205 -0.18 3.55 -13.01
CA VAL A 205 -1.04 4.74 -13.12
C VAL A 205 -2.35 4.52 -12.36
N VAL A 206 -3.00 3.36 -12.56
CA VAL A 206 -4.23 2.99 -11.85
C VAL A 206 -4.06 3.03 -10.33
N TYR A 207 -2.98 2.45 -9.82
CA TYR A 207 -2.71 2.47 -8.39
C TYR A 207 -2.33 3.87 -7.88
N GLY A 208 -1.71 4.68 -8.73
CA GLY A 208 -1.45 6.10 -8.48
C GLY A 208 -2.73 6.93 -8.30
N ILE A 209 -3.76 6.67 -9.12
CA ILE A 209 -5.03 7.41 -9.06
C ILE A 209 -6.02 6.89 -8.00
N CYS A 210 -5.78 5.73 -7.37
CA CYS A 210 -6.57 5.31 -6.21
C CYS A 210 -5.77 5.49 -4.90
N PHE A 211 -4.72 4.71 -4.65
CA PHE A 211 -3.93 4.82 -3.41
C PHE A 211 -3.26 6.21 -3.26
N GLY A 212 -2.82 6.82 -4.36
CA GLY A 212 -2.26 8.18 -4.30
C GLY A 212 -3.30 9.23 -3.93
N VAL A 213 -4.53 9.07 -4.42
CA VAL A 213 -5.68 9.90 -4.03
C VAL A 213 -6.01 9.66 -2.57
N GLU A 214 -6.10 8.40 -2.12
CA GLU A 214 -6.33 8.01 -0.73
C GLU A 214 -5.33 8.69 0.23
N LEU A 215 -4.04 8.57 -0.04
CA LEU A 215 -2.98 9.20 0.76
C LEU A 215 -3.12 10.72 0.78
N THR A 216 -3.52 11.33 -0.33
CA THR A 216 -3.71 12.78 -0.40
C THR A 216 -4.88 13.23 0.47
N ILE A 217 -6.01 12.53 0.37
CA ILE A 217 -7.21 12.82 1.17
C ILE A 217 -6.92 12.60 2.66
N ASN A 218 -6.24 11.53 3.03
CA ASN A 218 -5.80 11.29 4.42
C ASN A 218 -5.00 12.47 5.00
N ASN A 219 -4.22 13.17 4.17
CA ASN A 219 -3.41 14.32 4.61
C ASN A 219 -4.19 15.64 4.67
N ILE A 220 -5.18 15.85 3.80
CA ILE A 220 -5.91 17.13 3.71
C ILE A 220 -7.29 17.12 4.36
N ALA A 221 -7.89 15.95 4.61
CA ALA A 221 -9.30 15.85 5.01
C ALA A 221 -9.63 16.60 6.30
N ALA A 222 -8.79 16.48 7.34
CA ALA A 222 -9.02 17.19 8.60
C ALA A 222 -8.97 18.71 8.42
N ILE A 223 -8.04 19.20 7.61
CA ILE A 223 -7.91 20.63 7.30
C ILE A 223 -9.11 21.09 6.45
N TYR A 224 -9.49 20.31 5.44
CA TYR A 224 -10.63 20.58 4.60
C TYR A 224 -11.93 20.77 5.40
N PHE A 225 -12.23 19.87 6.33
CA PHE A 225 -13.43 19.96 7.17
C PHE A 225 -13.35 21.07 8.23
N PHE A 226 -12.16 21.38 8.73
CA PHE A 226 -11.94 22.50 9.62
C PHE A 226 -12.20 23.84 8.90
N ASP A 227 -11.59 24.05 7.73
CA ASP A 227 -11.65 25.31 6.99
C ASP A 227 -12.99 25.54 6.27
N ASN A 228 -13.59 24.51 5.67
CA ASN A 228 -14.78 24.68 4.81
C ASN A 228 -16.12 24.54 5.55
N PHE A 229 -16.12 23.94 6.75
CA PHE A 229 -17.34 23.70 7.53
C PHE A 229 -17.26 24.28 8.95
N GLU A 230 -16.26 25.11 9.23
CA GLU A 230 -16.06 25.81 10.51
C GLU A 230 -16.11 24.88 11.74
N LEU A 231 -15.61 23.65 11.57
CA LEU A 231 -15.61 22.64 12.63
C LEU A 231 -14.44 22.85 13.60
N THR A 232 -14.57 22.30 14.80
CA THR A 232 -13.39 22.16 15.68
C THR A 232 -12.40 21.15 15.07
N LEU A 233 -11.10 21.34 15.35
CA LEU A 233 -10.06 20.42 14.87
C LEU A 233 -10.31 18.98 15.33
N ALA A 234 -10.86 18.79 16.54
CA ALA A 234 -11.22 17.48 17.06
C ALA A 234 -12.32 16.82 16.22
N THR A 235 -13.40 17.55 15.92
CA THR A 235 -14.51 17.02 15.10
C THR A 235 -14.07 16.74 13.66
N ALA A 236 -13.32 17.66 13.05
CA ALA A 236 -12.78 17.48 11.71
C ALA A 236 -11.82 16.28 11.62
N GLY A 237 -10.98 16.09 12.64
CA GLY A 237 -10.11 14.93 12.77
C GLY A 237 -10.87 13.61 12.92
N MET A 238 -11.97 13.58 13.69
CA MET A 238 -12.84 12.39 13.78
C MET A 238 -13.49 12.05 12.44
N ILE A 239 -14.00 13.04 11.70
CA ILE A 239 -14.59 12.84 10.37
C ILE A 239 -13.54 12.31 9.39
N ALA A 240 -12.36 12.94 9.34
CA ALA A 240 -11.25 12.47 8.52
C ALA A 240 -10.81 11.04 8.91
N GLY A 241 -10.87 10.69 10.20
CA GLY A 241 -10.63 9.34 10.69
C GLY A 241 -11.58 8.29 10.12
N LEU A 242 -12.84 8.63 9.83
CA LEU A 242 -13.80 7.71 9.20
C LEU A 242 -13.34 7.27 7.80
N PHE A 243 -12.72 8.19 7.05
CA PHE A 243 -12.15 7.88 5.74
C PHE A 243 -11.01 6.84 5.86
N GLY A 244 -10.10 7.04 6.81
CA GLY A 244 -8.98 6.10 7.03
C GLY A 244 -9.42 4.74 7.58
N LEU A 245 -10.38 4.72 8.52
CA LEU A 245 -10.91 3.50 9.15
C LEU A 245 -11.65 2.58 8.18
N MET A 246 -12.18 3.12 7.08
CA MET A 246 -12.83 2.34 6.03
C MET A 246 -11.91 1.22 5.48
N ASN A 247 -10.57 1.40 5.57
CA ASN A 247 -9.57 0.43 5.07
C ASN A 247 -9.70 -0.96 5.71
N ILE A 248 -10.31 -1.04 6.89
CA ILE A 248 -10.50 -2.30 7.64
C ILE A 248 -11.29 -3.32 6.81
N PHE A 249 -12.26 -2.86 6.01
CA PHE A 249 -13.14 -3.76 5.27
C PHE A 249 -13.32 -3.38 3.80
N ALA A 250 -13.34 -2.10 3.42
CA ALA A 250 -13.63 -1.72 2.04
C ALA A 250 -12.58 -2.26 1.07
N ARG A 251 -11.31 -2.25 1.49
CA ARG A 251 -10.24 -2.84 0.69
C ARG A 251 -10.46 -4.34 0.48
N THR A 252 -10.76 -5.07 1.56
CA THR A 252 -11.15 -6.48 1.51
C THR A 252 -12.32 -6.73 0.57
N LEU A 253 -13.38 -5.91 0.61
CA LEU A 253 -14.52 -6.01 -0.30
C LEU A 253 -14.09 -5.86 -1.77
N GLY A 254 -13.16 -4.96 -2.06
CA GLY A 254 -12.56 -4.81 -3.39
C GLY A 254 -11.89 -6.09 -3.89
N GLY A 255 -11.16 -6.78 -3.02
CA GLY A 255 -10.56 -8.09 -3.29
C GLY A 255 -11.59 -9.21 -3.46
N MET A 256 -12.59 -9.27 -2.56
CA MET A 256 -13.68 -10.25 -2.62
C MET A 256 -14.50 -10.14 -3.90
N PHE A 257 -14.85 -8.93 -4.32
CA PHE A 257 -15.54 -8.73 -5.58
C PHE A 257 -14.64 -9.00 -6.79
N SER A 258 -13.32 -8.76 -6.70
CA SER A 258 -12.37 -9.19 -7.72
C SER A 258 -12.42 -10.71 -7.90
N ASP A 259 -12.36 -11.49 -6.82
CA ASP A 259 -12.46 -12.95 -6.86
C ASP A 259 -13.84 -13.42 -7.35
N LEU A 260 -14.92 -12.75 -6.94
CA LEU A 260 -16.28 -13.08 -7.39
C LEU A 260 -16.47 -12.85 -8.89
N PHE A 261 -15.95 -11.74 -9.43
CA PHE A 261 -15.97 -11.46 -10.86
C PHE A 261 -15.04 -12.42 -11.62
N ALA A 262 -13.95 -12.88 -11.00
CA ALA A 262 -13.08 -13.90 -11.57
C ALA A 262 -13.81 -15.24 -11.77
N LYS A 263 -14.66 -15.63 -10.82
CA LYS A 263 -15.48 -16.86 -10.93
C LYS A 263 -16.35 -16.90 -12.18
N GLN A 264 -16.86 -15.75 -12.63
CA GLN A 264 -17.77 -15.67 -13.79
C GLN A 264 -17.04 -15.31 -15.09
N GLY A 265 -15.92 -14.57 -15.01
CA GLY A 265 -15.30 -13.94 -16.17
C GLY A 265 -13.79 -14.09 -16.28
N GLY A 266 -13.16 -14.94 -15.45
CA GLY A 266 -11.71 -15.15 -15.45
C GLY A 266 -10.93 -13.88 -15.11
N LEU A 267 -9.72 -13.73 -15.67
CA LEU A 267 -8.89 -12.54 -15.44
C LEU A 267 -9.54 -11.28 -16.01
N LYS A 268 -10.21 -11.37 -17.16
CA LYS A 268 -11.06 -10.30 -17.70
C LYS A 268 -12.13 -9.84 -16.71
N GLY A 269 -12.69 -10.75 -15.91
CA GLY A 269 -13.64 -10.43 -14.84
C GLY A 269 -13.02 -9.52 -13.78
N ARG A 270 -11.81 -9.84 -13.30
CA ARG A 270 -11.07 -9.03 -12.33
C ARG A 270 -10.81 -7.61 -12.84
N VAL A 271 -10.40 -7.50 -14.11
CA VAL A 271 -10.14 -6.21 -14.78
C VAL A 271 -11.41 -5.38 -14.92
N ARG A 272 -12.55 -6.01 -15.27
CA ARG A 272 -13.85 -5.32 -15.35
C ARG A 272 -14.27 -4.77 -13.99
N TRP A 273 -14.10 -5.55 -12.93
CA TRP A 273 -14.41 -5.10 -11.58
C TRP A 273 -13.55 -3.89 -11.16
N LEU A 274 -12.23 -3.95 -11.41
CA LEU A 274 -11.32 -2.84 -11.16
C LEU A 274 -11.77 -1.56 -11.89
N LEU A 275 -12.18 -1.67 -13.16
CA LEU A 275 -12.70 -0.53 -13.92
C LEU A 275 -13.97 0.05 -13.31
N VAL A 276 -14.92 -0.80 -12.89
CA VAL A 276 -16.16 -0.35 -12.24
C VAL A 276 -15.85 0.39 -10.94
N ALA A 277 -14.97 -0.16 -10.10
CA ALA A 277 -14.58 0.47 -8.84
C ALA A 277 -13.95 1.86 -9.04
N LEU A 278 -13.05 2.03 -10.02
CA LEU A 278 -12.43 3.33 -10.33
C LEU A 278 -13.41 4.35 -10.92
N ILE A 279 -14.37 3.91 -11.74
CA ILE A 279 -15.40 4.81 -12.26
C ILE A 279 -16.28 5.30 -11.11
N CYS A 280 -16.70 4.41 -10.22
CA CYS A 280 -17.46 4.77 -9.02
C CYS A 280 -16.67 5.68 -8.08
N GLU A 281 -15.38 5.42 -7.88
CA GLU A 281 -14.46 6.29 -7.14
C GLU A 281 -14.42 7.70 -7.74
N GLY A 282 -14.16 7.82 -9.04
CA GLY A 282 -14.07 9.11 -9.72
C GLY A 282 -15.38 9.90 -9.68
N ILE A 283 -16.52 9.24 -9.91
CA ILE A 283 -17.85 9.87 -9.79
C ILE A 283 -18.09 10.35 -8.35
N ALA A 284 -17.78 9.52 -7.35
CA ALA A 284 -17.99 9.86 -5.95
C ALA A 284 -17.07 11.01 -5.50
N LEU A 285 -15.83 11.06 -5.98
CA LEU A 285 -14.90 12.16 -5.70
C LEU A 285 -15.33 13.47 -6.37
N VAL A 286 -15.79 13.40 -7.62
CA VAL A 286 -16.40 14.57 -8.29
C VAL A 286 -17.61 15.04 -7.51
N ALA A 287 -18.50 14.14 -7.08
CA ALA A 287 -19.66 14.50 -6.26
C ALA A 287 -19.23 15.14 -4.94
N PHE A 288 -18.25 14.55 -4.23
CA PHE A 288 -17.73 15.08 -2.97
C PHE A 288 -17.21 16.51 -3.12
N SER A 289 -16.51 16.80 -4.22
CA SER A 289 -15.95 18.13 -4.50
C SER A 289 -17.00 19.24 -4.59
N GLN A 290 -18.25 18.89 -4.90
CA GLN A 290 -19.36 19.84 -5.06
C GLN A 290 -20.20 20.01 -3.77
N MET A 291 -19.83 19.33 -2.68
CA MET A 291 -20.62 19.34 -1.45
C MET A 291 -20.34 20.59 -0.62
N HIS A 292 -21.42 21.29 -0.26
CA HIS A 292 -21.40 22.47 0.62
C HIS A 292 -22.19 22.24 1.93
N VAL A 293 -22.90 21.11 2.05
CA VAL A 293 -23.67 20.75 3.25
C VAL A 293 -22.93 19.65 4.00
N LEU A 294 -22.64 19.88 5.29
CA LEU A 294 -21.76 19.01 6.09
C LEU A 294 -22.20 17.54 6.08
N SER A 295 -23.48 17.26 6.35
CA SER A 295 -24.00 15.88 6.41
C SER A 295 -23.87 15.17 5.06
N LEU A 296 -24.11 15.88 3.96
CA LEU A 296 -23.98 15.35 2.61
C LEU A 296 -22.50 15.16 2.22
N ALA A 297 -21.63 16.09 2.62
CA ALA A 297 -20.19 15.97 2.44
C ALA A 297 -19.62 14.73 3.15
N ILE A 298 -20.02 14.48 4.40
CA ILE A 298 -19.63 13.27 5.14
C ILE A 298 -20.18 12.03 4.43
N GLY A 299 -21.47 12.01 4.08
CA GLY A 299 -22.09 10.85 3.42
C GLY A 299 -21.42 10.48 2.09
N ILE A 300 -21.19 11.48 1.22
CA ILE A 300 -20.54 11.26 -0.06
C ILE A 300 -19.04 10.93 0.11
N MET A 301 -18.35 11.52 1.09
CA MET A 301 -16.98 11.15 1.42
C MET A 301 -16.88 9.67 1.80
N LEU A 302 -17.84 9.13 2.56
CA LEU A 302 -17.84 7.70 2.92
C LEU A 302 -18.05 6.80 1.70
N VAL A 303 -18.93 7.20 0.78
CA VAL A 303 -19.12 6.48 -0.50
C VAL A 303 -17.84 6.52 -1.35
N PHE A 304 -17.22 7.69 -1.45
CA PHE A 304 -15.93 7.86 -2.12
C PHE A 304 -14.84 7.00 -1.46
N SER A 305 -14.73 7.04 -0.14
CA SER A 305 -13.80 6.24 0.68
C SER A 305 -13.98 4.74 0.46
N LEU A 306 -15.22 4.28 0.36
CA LEU A 306 -15.54 2.88 0.05
C LEU A 306 -14.97 2.49 -1.31
N PHE A 307 -15.22 3.27 -2.36
CA PHE A 307 -14.80 2.91 -3.71
C PHE A 307 -13.30 3.06 -3.97
N VAL A 308 -12.63 4.08 -3.42
CA VAL A 308 -11.16 4.23 -3.56
C VAL A 308 -10.45 3.02 -2.97
N GLN A 309 -10.84 2.58 -1.77
CA GLN A 309 -10.23 1.42 -1.12
C GLN A 309 -10.60 0.11 -1.82
N MET A 310 -11.83 -0.01 -2.33
CA MET A 310 -12.22 -1.15 -3.16
C MET A 310 -11.40 -1.22 -4.46
N ALA A 311 -11.10 -0.09 -5.10
CA ALA A 311 -10.27 -0.02 -6.29
C ALA A 311 -8.82 -0.43 -5.99
N GLU A 312 -8.28 -0.04 -4.84
CA GLU A 312 -6.96 -0.47 -4.37
C GLU A 312 -6.89 -1.98 -4.09
N GLY A 313 -7.94 -2.55 -3.47
CA GLY A 313 -8.07 -3.98 -3.27
C GLY A 313 -8.21 -4.75 -4.58
N ALA A 314 -9.04 -4.24 -5.50
CA ALA A 314 -9.23 -4.81 -6.82
C ALA A 314 -7.94 -4.79 -7.65
N THR A 315 -7.11 -3.74 -7.51
CA THR A 315 -5.81 -3.62 -8.19
C THR A 315 -4.90 -4.78 -7.81
N TYR A 316 -4.77 -5.09 -6.51
CA TYR A 316 -3.98 -6.22 -6.04
C TYR A 316 -4.68 -7.58 -6.16
N GLY A 317 -5.95 -7.60 -6.59
CA GLY A 317 -6.58 -8.78 -7.17
C GLY A 317 -6.13 -9.06 -8.61
N VAL A 318 -5.59 -8.08 -9.34
CA VAL A 318 -5.13 -8.24 -10.74
C VAL A 318 -3.61 -8.40 -10.84
N VAL A 319 -2.85 -7.64 -10.04
CA VAL A 319 -1.37 -7.64 -10.00
C VAL A 319 -0.73 -9.04 -10.03
N PRO A 320 -1.21 -10.04 -9.26
CA PRO A 320 -0.58 -11.36 -9.20
C PRO A 320 -0.51 -12.08 -10.56
N PHE A 321 -1.43 -11.75 -11.46
CA PHE A 321 -1.63 -12.45 -12.73
C PHE A 321 -0.91 -11.79 -13.91
N ILE A 322 -0.29 -10.62 -13.71
CA ILE A 322 0.40 -9.89 -14.78
C ILE A 322 1.63 -10.67 -15.24
N ASN A 323 2.49 -11.01 -14.29
CA ASN A 323 3.69 -11.81 -14.54
C ASN A 323 4.10 -12.58 -13.27
N LYS A 324 3.73 -13.86 -13.21
CA LYS A 324 4.07 -14.75 -12.09
C LYS A 324 5.58 -14.91 -11.87
N LYS A 325 6.39 -14.82 -12.94
CA LYS A 325 7.85 -15.00 -12.89
C LYS A 325 8.59 -13.81 -12.29
N ALA A 326 8.01 -12.61 -12.41
CA ALA A 326 8.57 -11.35 -11.93
C ALA A 326 7.59 -10.65 -10.97
N LEU A 327 6.85 -11.43 -10.19
CA LEU A 327 5.75 -10.96 -9.35
C LEU A 327 6.22 -9.88 -8.37
N GLY A 328 7.40 -10.04 -7.77
CA GLY A 328 7.97 -9.07 -6.84
C GLY A 328 8.29 -7.76 -7.53
N ALA A 329 8.97 -7.81 -8.68
CA ALA A 329 9.23 -6.62 -9.49
C ALA A 329 7.94 -5.91 -9.95
N VAL A 330 6.91 -6.65 -10.37
CA VAL A 330 5.60 -6.08 -10.74
C VAL A 330 4.94 -5.39 -9.55
N ALA A 331 4.84 -6.06 -8.40
CA ALA A 331 4.27 -5.48 -7.18
C ALA A 331 5.07 -4.25 -6.71
N GLY A 332 6.40 -4.26 -6.87
CA GLY A 332 7.28 -3.14 -6.60
C GLY A 332 6.98 -1.92 -7.46
N ILE A 333 6.89 -2.10 -8.79
CA ILE A 333 6.58 -1.01 -9.73
C ILE A 333 5.16 -0.50 -9.48
N VAL A 334 4.15 -1.37 -9.47
CA VAL A 334 2.75 -0.95 -9.26
C VAL A 334 2.58 -0.25 -7.92
N GLY A 335 3.16 -0.80 -6.84
CA GLY A 335 3.15 -0.19 -5.53
C GLY A 335 3.82 1.19 -5.51
N ALA A 336 4.93 1.38 -6.22
CA ALA A 336 5.58 2.69 -6.35
C ALA A 336 4.65 3.75 -6.98
N GLY A 337 3.76 3.34 -7.90
CA GLY A 337 2.77 4.22 -8.54
C GLY A 337 1.89 4.97 -7.54
N GLY A 338 1.47 4.30 -6.48
CA GLY A 338 0.66 4.90 -5.42
C GLY A 338 1.35 6.06 -4.69
N ASN A 339 2.64 5.91 -4.36
CA ASN A 339 3.43 6.98 -3.74
C ASN A 339 3.69 8.14 -4.71
N VAL A 340 3.94 7.84 -5.98
CA VAL A 340 4.09 8.87 -7.03
C VAL A 340 2.78 9.64 -7.24
N GLY A 341 1.65 8.94 -7.22
CA GLY A 341 0.30 9.53 -7.27
C GLY A 341 0.06 10.50 -6.11
N ALA A 342 0.39 10.09 -4.88
CA ALA A 342 0.26 10.94 -3.70
C ALA A 342 1.11 12.22 -3.78
N VAL A 343 2.36 12.09 -4.22
CA VAL A 343 3.25 13.25 -4.42
C VAL A 343 2.69 14.18 -5.51
N SER A 344 2.21 13.61 -6.62
CA SER A 344 1.63 14.38 -7.73
C SER A 344 0.37 15.14 -7.33
N ALA A 345 -0.53 14.48 -6.59
CA ALA A 345 -1.74 15.09 -6.06
C ALA A 345 -1.44 16.12 -4.96
N ALA A 346 -0.41 15.91 -4.13
CA ALA A 346 0.02 16.91 -3.15
C ALA A 346 0.49 18.22 -3.82
N PHE A 347 1.12 18.16 -5.01
CA PHE A 347 1.45 19.36 -5.78
C PHE A 347 0.21 20.13 -6.24
N LEU A 348 -0.90 19.45 -6.52
CA LEU A 348 -2.17 20.09 -6.87
C LEU A 348 -2.71 20.94 -5.71
N PHE A 349 -2.72 20.38 -4.49
CA PHE A 349 -3.19 21.07 -3.29
C PHE A 349 -2.19 22.07 -2.69
N ARG A 350 -0.96 22.10 -3.20
CA ARG A 350 0.03 23.13 -2.85
C ARG A 350 -0.24 24.47 -3.55
N SER A 351 -1.02 24.48 -4.63
CA SER A 351 -1.29 25.69 -5.41
C SER A 351 -2.20 26.66 -4.64
N GLU A 352 -1.71 27.85 -4.32
CA GLU A 352 -2.50 28.90 -3.64
C GLU A 352 -3.64 29.47 -4.51
N SER A 353 -3.60 29.23 -5.82
CA SER A 353 -4.63 29.68 -6.77
C SER A 353 -5.87 28.79 -6.84
N LEU A 354 -5.83 27.60 -6.23
CA LEU A 354 -6.91 26.61 -6.31
C LEU A 354 -7.58 26.42 -4.95
N THR A 355 -8.91 26.41 -4.94
CA THR A 355 -9.65 25.99 -3.74
C THR A 355 -9.55 24.48 -3.56
N TYR A 356 -9.76 23.99 -2.33
CA TYR A 356 -9.81 22.55 -2.08
C TYR A 356 -10.87 21.85 -2.94
N GLN A 357 -12.05 22.45 -3.11
CA GLN A 357 -13.10 21.90 -3.97
C GLN A 357 -12.66 21.79 -5.43
N GLN A 358 -11.95 22.79 -5.98
CA GLN A 358 -11.40 22.70 -7.34
C GLN A 358 -10.33 21.61 -7.45
N GLY A 359 -9.43 21.50 -6.46
CA GLY A 359 -8.43 20.43 -6.40
C GLY A 359 -9.07 19.04 -6.38
N LEU A 360 -10.08 18.83 -5.54
CA LEU A 360 -10.84 17.59 -5.46
C LEU A 360 -11.58 17.26 -6.77
N LEU A 361 -12.16 18.28 -7.41
CA LEU A 361 -12.83 18.11 -8.71
C LEU A 361 -11.85 17.65 -9.79
N TYR A 362 -10.71 18.32 -9.92
CA TYR A 362 -9.68 17.95 -10.90
C TYR A 362 -9.11 16.57 -10.63
N LEU A 363 -8.95 16.20 -9.36
CA LEU A 363 -8.53 14.86 -8.98
C LEU A 363 -9.57 13.82 -9.41
N GLY A 364 -10.86 14.04 -9.13
CA GLY A 364 -11.94 13.15 -9.56
C GLY A 364 -12.04 13.01 -11.09
N LEU A 365 -11.89 14.10 -11.83
CA LEU A 365 -11.81 14.07 -13.30
C LEU A 365 -10.59 13.30 -13.80
N ALA A 366 -9.44 13.43 -13.13
CA ALA A 366 -8.24 12.69 -13.46
C ALA A 366 -8.42 11.19 -13.20
N VAL A 367 -9.06 10.79 -12.09
CA VAL A 367 -9.43 9.38 -11.82
C VAL A 367 -10.29 8.84 -12.97
N LEU A 368 -11.34 9.56 -13.37
CA LEU A 368 -12.23 9.13 -14.47
C LEU A 368 -11.51 8.99 -15.81
N ALA A 369 -10.65 9.96 -16.16
CA ALA A 369 -9.91 9.92 -17.42
C ALA A 369 -8.91 8.75 -17.44
N LEU A 370 -8.16 8.57 -16.34
CA LEU A 370 -7.09 7.59 -16.22
C LEU A 370 -7.60 6.19 -15.85
N ALA A 371 -8.86 6.03 -15.42
CA ALA A 371 -9.50 4.72 -15.26
C ALA A 371 -9.48 3.91 -16.57
N SER A 372 -9.49 4.59 -17.72
CA SER A 372 -9.35 3.94 -19.04
C SER A 372 -8.03 3.18 -19.22
N CYS A 373 -6.97 3.50 -18.46
CA CYS A 373 -5.72 2.75 -18.46
C CYS A 373 -5.91 1.27 -18.07
N VAL A 374 -6.96 0.94 -17.30
CA VAL A 374 -7.32 -0.46 -16.98
C VAL A 374 -7.55 -1.27 -18.25
N LEU A 375 -8.03 -0.67 -19.34
CA LEU A 375 -8.30 -1.36 -20.61
C LEU A 375 -7.03 -1.84 -21.34
N LEU A 376 -5.86 -1.32 -20.94
CA LEU A 376 -4.55 -1.78 -21.40
C LEU A 376 -4.13 -3.09 -20.71
N VAL A 377 -4.73 -3.43 -19.57
CA VAL A 377 -4.49 -4.69 -18.85
C VAL A 377 -5.25 -5.81 -19.55
N ARG A 378 -4.58 -6.44 -20.52
CA ARG A 378 -5.12 -7.56 -21.30
C ARG A 378 -4.33 -8.83 -21.03
N PHE A 379 -5.05 -9.94 -21.02
CA PHE A 379 -4.49 -11.28 -20.86
C PHE A 379 -4.67 -12.05 -22.17
N SER A 380 -3.63 -12.82 -22.54
CA SER A 380 -3.73 -13.71 -23.69
C SER A 380 -4.65 -14.89 -23.35
N ASP A 381 -5.21 -15.53 -24.38
CA ASP A 381 -6.09 -16.69 -24.16
C ASP A 381 -5.33 -17.86 -23.50
N ALA A 382 -4.02 -17.94 -23.69
CA ALA A 382 -3.16 -18.91 -22.99
C ALA A 382 -3.08 -18.62 -21.48
N GLN A 383 -2.93 -17.35 -21.07
CA GLN A 383 -2.92 -16.96 -19.66
C GLN A 383 -4.30 -17.21 -19.01
N GLU A 384 -5.39 -16.88 -19.72
CA GLU A 384 -6.75 -17.16 -19.24
C GLU A 384 -6.99 -18.67 -19.06
N ALA A 385 -6.52 -19.49 -20.00
CA ALA A 385 -6.65 -20.94 -19.90
C ALA A 385 -5.82 -21.52 -18.73
N GLU A 386 -4.59 -21.04 -18.54
CA GLU A 386 -3.73 -21.42 -17.41
C GLU A 386 -4.40 -21.11 -16.08
N GLU A 387 -4.93 -19.89 -15.92
CA GLU A 387 -5.64 -19.51 -14.69
C GLU A 387 -6.96 -20.25 -14.49
N ALA A 388 -7.70 -20.52 -15.56
CA ALA A 388 -8.92 -21.31 -15.45
C ALA A 388 -8.65 -22.74 -14.96
N MET A 389 -7.51 -23.33 -15.36
CA MET A 389 -7.07 -24.63 -14.82
C MET A 389 -6.70 -24.52 -13.33
N ALA A 390 -5.83 -23.57 -12.97
CA ALA A 390 -5.41 -23.38 -11.58
C ALA A 390 -6.60 -23.05 -10.66
N TYR A 391 -7.58 -22.30 -11.15
CA TYR A 391 -8.82 -22.02 -10.42
C TYR A 391 -9.65 -23.29 -10.19
N ARG A 392 -9.82 -24.15 -11.20
CA ARG A 392 -10.57 -25.41 -11.07
C ARG A 392 -9.92 -26.37 -10.08
N GLU A 393 -8.59 -26.48 -10.13
CA GLU A 393 -7.80 -27.27 -9.19
C GLU A 393 -8.02 -26.76 -7.75
N ALA A 394 -7.98 -25.43 -7.55
CA ALA A 394 -8.18 -24.82 -6.23
C ALA A 394 -9.59 -25.01 -5.65
N VAL A 395 -10.62 -25.16 -6.49
CA VAL A 395 -12.02 -25.38 -6.05
C VAL A 395 -12.35 -26.85 -5.87
N GLY A 396 -11.50 -27.77 -6.36
CA GLY A 396 -11.72 -29.22 -6.24
C GLY A 396 -12.77 -29.77 -7.21
N ASP A 397 -13.07 -29.05 -8.30
CA ASP A 397 -14.06 -29.44 -9.31
C ASP A 397 -13.53 -30.53 -10.28
N ASP A 398 -12.32 -31.05 -10.07
CA ASP A 398 -11.77 -32.13 -10.90
C ASP A 398 -12.24 -33.52 -10.43
N THR A 399 -13.43 -33.92 -10.89
CA THR A 399 -13.93 -35.30 -10.76
C THR A 399 -13.46 -36.21 -11.91
N GLY A 400 -12.29 -35.99 -12.52
CA GLY A 400 -11.96 -36.69 -13.76
C GLY A 400 -10.48 -36.86 -14.10
N ALA A 401 -9.86 -37.84 -13.43
CA ALA A 401 -8.69 -38.58 -13.91
C ALA A 401 -7.33 -37.85 -13.94
N GLY A 402 -6.56 -38.09 -12.88
CA GLY A 402 -5.16 -38.48 -13.03
C GLY A 402 -4.14 -37.35 -12.97
N ALA A 403 -3.24 -37.50 -11.99
CA ALA A 403 -2.02 -36.74 -11.75
C ALA A 403 -2.21 -35.38 -11.05
N LEU A 404 -2.08 -35.44 -9.71
CA LEU A 404 -1.20 -34.52 -8.99
C LEU A 404 0.09 -34.36 -9.80
N SER A 405 0.21 -33.25 -10.53
CA SER A 405 1.40 -32.88 -11.28
C SER A 405 1.52 -31.36 -11.34
N LEU A 406 2.24 -30.83 -10.34
CA LEU A 406 3.09 -29.64 -10.37
C LEU A 406 3.07 -28.79 -11.66
N ARG A 407 2.66 -27.53 -11.53
CA ARG A 407 3.14 -26.41 -12.36
C ARG A 407 3.32 -25.13 -11.56
#